data_AF-A0ABD2N1P9-F1
#
_entry.id   AF-A0ABD2N1P9-F1
#
_cell.length_a   1.000
_cell.length_b   1.000
_cell.length_c   1.000
_cell.angle_alpha   90.00
_cell.angle_beta   90.00
_cell.angle_gamma   90.00
#
_symmetry.space_group_name_H-M   'P 1'
#
loop_
_entity.id
_entity.type
_entity.pdbx_description
1 polymer ?
#
loop_
_entity_poly.entity_id
_entity_poly.type
_entity_poly.pdbx_seq_one_letter_code
_entity_poly.pdbx_strand_id
1 'polypeptide(L)'
;ILRQIVQVAKRMHNEGYISDSASKQRATWWIIGEYTGKTPRNVSILSKVTTKDESYVNILNEMNGYCVNSGIFSCDVNTADCAGFRCETSISNCLVFENTDPVDIYNIIMSLKNTKLTGFDDIPVALIKTVAEQISPVLSHIANKMFDREYTLRN
;
A
#
# COMPACT_ATOMS: atom_id res chain seq x y z
N ILE A 1 -29.62 -23.89 -26.79
CA ILE A 1 -28.34 -24.47 -27.30
C ILE A 1 -27.20 -23.43 -27.23
N LEU A 2 -27.21 -22.36 -28.02
CA LEU A 2 -26.11 -21.36 -28.04
C LEU A 2 -25.75 -20.79 -26.65
N ARG A 3 -26.75 -20.41 -25.85
CA ARG A 3 -26.55 -19.88 -24.49
C ARG A 3 -25.84 -20.88 -23.57
N GLN A 4 -26.14 -22.17 -23.69
CA GLN A 4 -25.50 -23.22 -22.89
C GLN A 4 -24.06 -23.43 -23.34
N ILE A 5 -23.80 -23.43 -24.65
CA ILE A 5 -22.44 -23.52 -25.20
C ILE A 5 -21.58 -22.36 -24.69
N VAL A 6 -22.11 -21.14 -24.71
CA VAL A 6 -21.41 -19.95 -24.20
C VAL A 6 -21.13 -20.05 -22.70
N GLN A 7 -22.06 -20.58 -21.90
CA GLN A 7 -21.86 -20.79 -20.47
C GLN A 7 -20.76 -21.81 -20.17
N VAL A 8 -20.74 -22.93 -20.91
CA VAL A 8 -19.72 -23.97 -20.75
C VAL A 8 -18.35 -23.46 -21.18
N ALA A 9 -18.26 -22.76 -22.32
CA ALA A 9 -17.00 -22.16 -22.79
C ALA A 9 -16.43 -21.15 -21.79
N LYS A 10 -17.28 -20.29 -21.21
CA LYS A 10 -16.87 -19.34 -20.15
C LYS A 10 -16.35 -20.06 -18.91
N ARG A 11 -17.02 -21.13 -18.48
CA ARG A 11 -16.58 -21.94 -17.34
C ARG A 11 -15.20 -22.54 -17.60
N MET A 12 -15.02 -23.22 -18.73
CA MET A 12 -13.75 -23.85 -19.09
C MET A 12 -12.61 -22.84 -19.18
N HIS A 13 -12.87 -21.66 -19.75
CA HIS A 13 -11.89 -20.57 -19.81
C HIS A 13 -11.48 -20.08 -18.41
N ASN A 14 -12.45 -19.81 -17.54
CA ASN A 14 -12.18 -19.36 -16.17
C ASN A 14 -11.46 -20.42 -15.35
N GLU A 15 -11.82 -21.70 -15.50
CA GLU A 15 -11.16 -22.82 -14.82
C GLU A 15 -9.69 -22.93 -15.23
N GLY A 16 -9.39 -22.85 -16.54
CA GLY A 16 -8.02 -22.84 -17.03
C GLY A 16 -7.22 -21.62 -16.54
N TYR A 17 -7.84 -20.43 -16.55
CA TYR A 17 -7.18 -19.23 -16.04
C TYR A 17 -6.84 -19.32 -14.55
N ILE A 18 -7.73 -19.89 -13.72
CA ILE A 18 -7.47 -20.08 -12.29
C ILE A 18 -6.39 -21.14 -12.08
N SER A 19 -6.39 -22.25 -12.83
CA SER A 19 -5.40 -23.31 -12.69
C SER A 19 -3.99 -22.85 -13.02
N ASP A 20 -3.86 -22.02 -14.06
CA ASP A 20 -2.57 -21.57 -14.60
C ASP A 20 -2.01 -20.35 -13.83
N SER A 21 -2.81 -19.76 -12.94
CA SER A 21 -2.43 -18.58 -12.18
C SER A 21 -1.48 -18.90 -11.00
N ALA A 22 -0.50 -18.02 -10.77
CA ALA A 22 0.40 -18.13 -9.63
C ALA A 22 -0.32 -18.04 -8.27
N SER A 23 -1.43 -17.30 -8.20
CA SER A 23 -2.30 -17.22 -7.02
C SER A 23 -3.76 -17.44 -7.44
N LYS A 24 -4.27 -18.63 -7.11
CA LYS A 24 -5.66 -19.05 -7.40
C LYS A 24 -6.69 -18.08 -6.82
N GLN A 25 -6.40 -17.56 -5.63
CA GLN A 25 -7.29 -16.64 -4.93
C GLN A 25 -7.36 -15.29 -5.67
N ARG A 26 -6.22 -14.77 -6.14
CA ARG A 26 -6.17 -13.52 -6.92
C ARG A 26 -6.88 -13.65 -8.27
N ALA A 27 -6.65 -14.76 -8.99
CA ALA A 27 -7.33 -15.04 -10.25
C ALA A 27 -8.85 -15.13 -10.08
N THR A 28 -9.31 -15.79 -9.00
CA THR A 28 -10.75 -15.90 -8.68
C THR A 28 -11.37 -14.52 -8.43
N TRP A 29 -10.72 -13.66 -7.63
CA TRP A 29 -11.22 -12.30 -7.37
C TRP A 29 -11.20 -11.40 -8.60
N TRP A 30 -10.20 -11.55 -9.46
CA TRP A 30 -10.13 -10.83 -10.72
C TRP A 30 -11.33 -11.16 -11.62
N ILE A 31 -11.62 -12.46 -11.78
CA ILE A 31 -12.80 -12.94 -12.52
C ILE A 31 -14.10 -12.40 -11.91
N ILE A 32 -14.25 -12.46 -10.57
CA ILE A 32 -15.43 -11.92 -9.89
C ILE A 32 -15.57 -10.41 -10.15
N GLY A 33 -14.47 -9.66 -10.11
CA GLY A 33 -14.44 -8.23 -10.42
C GLY A 33 -14.91 -7.92 -11.84
N GLU A 34 -14.45 -8.70 -12.81
CA GLU A 34 -14.85 -8.61 -14.23
C GLU A 34 -16.36 -8.81 -14.41
N TYR A 35 -16.94 -9.86 -13.82
CA TYR A 35 -18.37 -10.15 -13.93
C TYR A 35 -19.27 -9.21 -13.12
N THR A 36 -18.77 -8.61 -12.04
CA THR A 36 -19.56 -7.70 -11.19
C THR A 36 -19.53 -6.25 -11.73
N GLY A 37 -18.78 -5.97 -12.79
CA GLY A 37 -18.57 -4.60 -13.29
C GLY A 37 -17.83 -3.70 -12.30
N LYS A 38 -17.30 -4.29 -11.21
CA LYS A 38 -16.44 -3.62 -10.24
C LYS A 38 -15.02 -3.76 -10.74
N THR A 39 -14.73 -3.19 -11.90
CA THR A 39 -13.33 -2.91 -12.23
C THR A 39 -12.82 -1.99 -11.12
N PRO A 40 -11.76 -2.36 -10.39
CA PRO A 40 -11.13 -1.42 -9.48
C PRO A 40 -10.84 -0.17 -10.31
N ARG A 41 -11.37 0.98 -9.87
CA ARG A 41 -11.03 2.27 -10.47
C ARG A 41 -9.53 2.26 -10.53
N ASN A 42 -8.98 2.29 -11.74
CA ASN A 42 -7.56 2.16 -11.98
C ASN A 42 -6.96 3.48 -11.46
N VAL A 43 -6.76 3.58 -10.14
CA VAL A 43 -5.96 4.63 -9.54
C VAL A 43 -4.54 4.21 -9.89
N SER A 44 -4.18 4.53 -11.12
CA SER A 44 -2.94 4.19 -11.80
C SER A 44 -1.80 5.01 -11.20
N ILE A 45 -1.57 4.87 -9.90
CA ILE A 45 -0.44 5.50 -9.21
C ILE A 45 0.75 4.54 -9.21
N LEU A 46 0.51 3.23 -9.24
CA LEU A 46 1.55 2.19 -9.10
C LEU A 46 1.72 1.29 -10.33
N SER A 47 0.98 1.49 -11.41
CA SER A 47 1.14 0.68 -12.64
C SER A 47 2.46 0.92 -13.37
N LYS A 48 3.20 1.99 -13.01
CA LYS A 48 4.55 2.25 -13.50
C LYS A 48 5.62 1.49 -12.71
N VAL A 49 5.35 1.11 -11.46
CA VAL A 49 6.22 0.23 -10.67
C VAL A 49 5.94 -1.23 -11.06
N THR A 50 6.15 -1.52 -12.34
CA THR A 50 6.11 -2.89 -12.85
C THR A 50 7.31 -3.12 -13.74
N THR A 51 8.50 -3.12 -13.17
CA THR A 51 9.54 -4.05 -13.62
C THR A 51 10.37 -4.56 -12.45
N LYS A 52 10.80 -5.81 -12.61
CA LYS A 52 11.46 -6.69 -11.66
C LYS A 52 12.90 -6.25 -11.32
N ASP A 53 13.26 -4.99 -11.58
CA ASP A 53 14.65 -4.50 -11.59
C ASP A 53 14.78 -2.99 -11.29
N GLU A 54 13.75 -2.37 -10.70
CA GLU A 54 13.86 -0.96 -10.30
C GLU A 54 14.42 -0.85 -8.88
N SER A 55 15.55 -0.15 -8.76
CA SER A 55 16.15 0.25 -7.49
C SER A 55 15.10 0.89 -6.59
N TYR A 56 15.05 0.48 -5.32
CA TYR A 56 14.14 1.00 -4.29
C TYR A 56 14.07 2.54 -4.26
N VAL A 57 15.15 3.21 -4.66
CA VAL A 57 15.26 4.66 -4.79
C VAL A 57 14.25 5.23 -5.79
N ASN A 58 14.01 4.56 -6.92
CA ASN A 58 13.09 5.04 -7.95
C ASN A 58 11.63 4.97 -7.49
N ILE A 59 11.28 3.91 -6.75
CA ILE A 59 9.94 3.73 -6.17
C ILE A 59 9.65 4.85 -5.16
N LEU A 60 10.62 5.16 -4.29
CA LEU A 60 10.49 6.24 -3.30
C LEU A 60 10.38 7.62 -3.97
N ASN A 61 11.14 7.85 -5.04
CA ASN A 61 11.07 9.10 -5.79
C ASN A 61 9.73 9.28 -6.50
N GLU A 62 9.14 8.22 -7.04
CA GLU A 62 7.82 8.29 -7.67
C GLU A 62 6.70 8.53 -6.64
N MET A 63 6.78 7.90 -5.47
CA MET A 63 5.90 8.19 -4.33
C MET A 63 6.02 9.65 -3.87
N ASN A 64 7.24 10.16 -3.73
CA ASN A 64 7.47 11.56 -3.35
C ASN A 64 6.89 12.52 -4.40
N GLY A 65 7.11 12.23 -5.69
CA GLY A 65 6.54 13.00 -6.78
C GLY A 65 5.01 13.02 -6.77
N TYR A 66 4.37 11.91 -6.39
CA TYR A 66 2.92 11.84 -6.27
C TYR A 66 2.39 12.71 -5.11
N CYS A 67 3.01 12.63 -3.93
CA CYS A 67 2.59 13.42 -2.75
C CYS A 67 2.71 14.93 -2.99
N VAL A 68 3.75 15.36 -3.71
CA VAL A 68 3.98 16.78 -4.02
C VAL A 68 3.04 17.27 -5.13
N ASN A 69 2.84 16.48 -6.20
CA ASN A 69 2.13 16.96 -7.39
C ASN A 69 0.61 16.72 -7.37
N SER A 70 0.10 15.82 -6.51
CA SER A 70 -1.33 15.46 -6.52
C SER A 70 -2.23 16.45 -5.80
N GLY A 71 -1.70 17.55 -5.26
CA GLY A 71 -2.51 18.66 -4.74
C GLY A 71 -3.48 18.29 -3.61
N ILE A 72 -3.28 17.15 -2.94
CA ILE A 72 -4.10 16.68 -1.81
C ILE A 72 -4.09 17.70 -0.66
N PHE A 73 -3.16 18.65 -0.68
CA PHE A 73 -2.97 19.71 0.32
C PHE A 73 -3.26 21.12 -0.20
N SER A 74 -4.17 21.28 -1.17
CA SER A 74 -4.63 22.62 -1.59
C SER A 74 -5.45 23.26 -0.46
N CYS A 75 -4.78 23.81 0.55
CA CYS A 75 -5.40 24.66 1.56
C CYS A 75 -5.63 26.05 0.93
N ASP A 76 -6.90 26.39 0.69
CA ASP A 76 -7.34 27.74 0.37
C ASP A 76 -7.04 28.66 1.56
N VAL A 77 -5.92 29.38 1.52
CA VAL A 77 -5.60 30.38 2.54
C VAL A 77 -5.74 31.76 1.91
N ASN A 78 -6.80 32.48 2.28
CA ASN A 78 -7.00 33.89 1.94
C ASN A 78 -5.87 34.74 2.56
N THR A 79 -4.97 35.25 1.73
CA THR A 79 -3.75 35.98 2.15
C THR A 79 -3.96 37.49 2.34
N ALA A 80 -5.11 37.96 2.83
CA ALA A 80 -5.38 39.40 2.89
C ALA A 80 -5.02 40.11 4.22
N ASP A 81 -4.90 39.41 5.36
CA ASP A 81 -5.02 40.10 6.67
C ASP A 81 -3.81 40.05 7.63
N CYS A 82 -2.58 39.74 7.19
CA CYS A 82 -1.46 39.64 8.14
C CYS A 82 -0.17 40.36 7.70
N ALA A 83 -0.25 41.68 7.52
CA ALA A 83 0.94 42.54 7.44
C ALA A 83 1.38 42.95 8.87
N GLY A 84 2.21 42.13 9.53
CA GLY A 84 2.76 42.53 10.83
C GLY A 84 3.47 41.47 11.67
N PHE A 85 3.42 40.19 11.31
CA PHE A 85 4.14 39.15 12.06
C PHE A 85 5.48 38.85 11.41
N ARG A 86 6.57 38.94 12.19
CA ARG A 86 7.86 38.35 11.80
C ARG A 86 7.61 36.87 11.53
N CYS A 87 7.70 36.50 10.26
CA CYS A 87 7.54 35.14 9.81
C CYS A 87 8.80 34.38 10.25
N GLU A 88 8.75 33.71 11.40
CA GLU A 88 9.39 32.40 11.46
C GLU A 88 8.85 31.66 10.25
N THR A 89 9.72 31.25 9.33
CA THR A 89 9.34 30.37 8.23
C THR A 89 8.81 29.10 8.89
N SER A 90 7.51 29.07 9.15
CA SER A 90 6.79 27.88 9.52
C SER A 90 7.02 26.94 8.37
N ILE A 91 7.87 25.93 8.60
CA ILE A 91 7.96 24.79 7.72
C ILE A 91 6.65 24.03 7.97
N SER A 92 5.55 24.56 7.42
CA SER A 92 4.20 24.01 7.55
C SER A 92 4.05 22.66 6.86
N ASN A 93 5.10 22.21 6.16
CA ASN A 93 5.16 21.00 5.36
C ASN A 93 6.35 20.09 5.74
N CYS A 94 6.68 19.97 7.04
CA CYS A 94 7.68 18.99 7.49
C CYS A 94 6.99 17.75 8.06
N LEU A 95 7.22 16.59 7.44
CA LEU A 95 6.92 15.31 8.05
C LEU A 95 8.01 15.01 9.08
N VAL A 96 7.69 15.21 10.35
CA VAL A 96 8.52 14.73 11.45
C VAL A 96 8.06 13.32 11.77
N PHE A 97 8.87 12.34 11.41
CA PHE A 97 8.67 10.96 11.82
C PHE A 97 9.25 10.80 13.22
N GLU A 98 8.40 10.58 14.21
CA GLU A 98 8.83 10.17 15.53
C GLU A 98 9.22 8.69 15.51
N ASN A 99 10.13 8.31 16.44
CA ASN A 99 10.47 6.90 16.62
C ASN A 99 9.21 6.13 17.01
N THR A 100 8.97 5.01 16.34
CA THR A 100 7.85 4.12 16.57
C THR A 100 8.10 3.24 17.79
N ASP A 101 7.15 3.18 18.71
CA ASP A 101 7.17 2.28 19.87
C ASP A 101 6.66 0.87 19.49
N PRO A 102 7.17 -0.21 20.08
CA PRO A 102 6.58 -1.56 19.92
C PRO A 102 5.06 -1.60 20.16
N VAL A 103 4.52 -0.79 21.07
CA VAL A 103 3.08 -0.69 21.35
C VAL A 103 2.33 -0.13 20.15
N ASP A 104 2.89 0.83 19.42
CA ASP A 104 2.27 1.38 18.21
C ASP A 104 2.14 0.31 17.13
N ILE A 105 3.23 -0.45 16.90
CA ILE A 105 3.22 -1.57 15.95
C ILE A 105 2.22 -2.64 16.36
N TYR A 106 2.18 -3.00 17.64
CA TYR A 106 1.22 -3.96 18.16
C TYR A 106 -0.22 -3.53 17.89
N ASN A 107 -0.55 -2.26 18.19
CA ASN A 107 -1.87 -1.69 17.95
C ASN A 107 -2.22 -1.69 16.45
N ILE A 108 -1.26 -1.36 15.59
CA ILE A 108 -1.42 -1.44 14.13
C ILE A 108 -1.74 -2.88 13.70
N ILE A 109 -0.98 -3.87 14.16
CA ILE A 109 -1.23 -5.29 13.84
C ILE A 109 -2.63 -5.71 14.31
N MET A 110 -3.03 -5.31 15.51
CA MET A 110 -4.35 -5.64 16.06
C MET A 110 -5.50 -4.97 15.29
N SER A 111 -5.26 -3.77 14.74
CA SER A 111 -6.23 -3.04 13.93
C SER A 111 -6.49 -3.66 12.54
N LEU A 112 -5.59 -4.53 12.06
CA LEU A 112 -5.75 -5.17 10.76
C LEU A 112 -7.07 -5.94 10.68
N LYS A 113 -7.83 -5.78 9.59
CA LYS A 113 -9.08 -6.51 9.41
C LYS A 113 -8.78 -8.00 9.25
N ASN A 114 -9.52 -8.84 9.98
CA ASN A 114 -9.44 -10.29 9.79
C ASN A 114 -10.02 -10.67 8.42
N THR A 115 -9.16 -10.79 7.42
CA THR A 115 -9.52 -11.23 6.06
C THR A 115 -9.14 -12.68 5.86
N LYS A 116 -9.98 -13.43 5.12
CA LYS A 116 -9.66 -14.78 4.62
C LYS A 116 -8.67 -14.75 3.44
N LEU A 117 -8.28 -13.54 3.03
CA LEU A 117 -7.33 -13.28 1.98
C LEU A 117 -5.95 -13.14 2.61
N THR A 118 -5.00 -13.89 2.08
CA THR A 118 -3.59 -13.85 2.45
C THR A 118 -2.79 -12.99 1.46
N GLY A 119 -1.62 -12.54 1.90
CA GLY A 119 -0.67 -11.81 1.07
C GLY A 119 0.06 -12.73 0.09
N PHE A 120 1.16 -12.22 -0.48
CA PHE A 120 2.04 -13.02 -1.35
C PHE A 120 2.70 -14.20 -0.62
N ASP A 121 2.90 -14.07 0.69
CA ASP A 121 3.49 -15.05 1.58
C ASP A 121 2.51 -16.14 2.05
N ASP A 122 1.24 -16.04 1.64
CA ASP A 122 0.15 -16.90 2.08
C ASP A 122 -0.02 -16.97 3.62
N ILE A 123 0.42 -15.94 4.36
CA ILE A 123 0.28 -15.86 5.81
C ILE A 123 -1.07 -15.22 6.19
N PRO A 124 -1.94 -15.91 6.95
CA PRO A 124 -3.18 -15.32 7.44
C PRO A 124 -2.93 -14.20 8.45
N VAL A 125 -3.67 -13.10 8.33
CA VAL A 125 -3.67 -12.00 9.32
C VAL A 125 -3.95 -12.51 10.74
N ALA A 126 -4.78 -13.54 10.88
CA ALA A 126 -5.05 -14.19 12.15
C ALA A 126 -3.77 -14.74 12.81
N LEU A 127 -2.87 -15.35 12.03
CA LEU A 127 -1.59 -15.86 12.53
C LEU A 127 -0.66 -14.70 12.94
N ILE A 128 -0.59 -13.65 12.12
CA ILE A 128 0.21 -12.46 12.43
C ILE A 128 -0.23 -11.84 13.77
N LYS A 129 -1.54 -11.77 14.01
CA LYS A 129 -2.09 -11.29 15.29
C LYS A 129 -1.72 -12.18 16.47
N THR A 130 -1.67 -13.51 16.30
CA THR A 130 -1.27 -14.42 17.39
C THR A 130 0.18 -14.24 17.83
N VAL A 131 1.05 -13.79 16.93
CA VAL A 131 2.47 -13.56 17.23
C VAL A 131 2.83 -12.07 17.37
N ALA A 132 1.83 -11.19 17.47
CA ALA A 132 2.00 -9.75 17.44
C ALA A 132 2.95 -9.26 18.54
N GLU A 133 2.81 -9.79 19.76
CA GLU A 133 3.63 -9.43 20.90
C GLU A 133 5.13 -9.72 20.66
N GLN A 134 5.42 -10.82 19.97
CA GLN A 134 6.79 -11.25 19.69
C GLN A 134 7.42 -10.47 18.53
N ILE A 135 6.64 -10.14 17.49
CA ILE A 135 7.18 -9.46 16.30
C ILE A 135 7.22 -7.94 16.44
N SER A 136 6.38 -7.34 17.30
CA SER A 136 6.28 -5.88 17.41
C SER A 136 7.59 -5.18 17.82
N PRO A 137 8.39 -5.69 18.78
CA PRO A 137 9.68 -5.09 19.13
C PRO A 137 10.68 -5.10 17.97
N VAL A 138 10.70 -6.20 17.20
CA VAL A 138 11.60 -6.35 16.05
C VAL A 138 11.19 -5.38 14.94
N LEU A 139 9.90 -5.30 14.64
CA LEU A 139 9.37 -4.40 13.62
C LEU A 139 9.55 -2.92 13.99
N SER A 140 9.35 -2.55 15.25
CA SER A 140 9.64 -1.19 15.75
C SER A 140 11.12 -0.83 15.58
N HIS A 141 12.04 -1.76 15.93
CA HIS A 141 13.47 -1.54 15.70
C HIS A 141 13.80 -1.33 14.22
N ILE A 142 13.27 -2.17 13.34
CA ILE A 142 13.48 -2.04 11.89
C ILE A 142 12.92 -0.70 11.39
N ALA A 143 11.69 -0.34 11.78
CA ALA A 143 11.04 0.91 11.37
C ALA A 143 11.88 2.14 11.76
N ASN A 144 12.38 2.18 13.00
CA ASN A 144 13.23 3.26 13.47
C ASN A 144 14.57 3.32 12.73
N LYS A 145 15.09 2.16 12.31
CA LYS A 145 16.32 2.09 11.51
C LYS A 145 16.15 2.54 10.06
N MET A 146 14.94 2.52 9.50
CA MET A 146 14.70 2.96 8.11
C MET A 146 14.96 4.46 7.90
N PHE A 147 14.82 5.27 8.94
CA PHE A 147 14.96 6.73 8.88
C PHE A 147 16.20 7.26 9.61
N ASP A 148 17.05 6.36 10.12
CA ASP A 148 18.25 6.70 10.86
C ASP A 148 19.35 7.21 9.88
N ARG A 149 19.67 8.51 9.95
CA ARG A 149 20.58 9.20 9.02
C ARG A 149 22.02 8.67 9.03
N GLU A 150 22.43 7.92 10.04
CA GLU A 150 23.81 7.39 10.11
C GLU A 150 24.11 6.33 9.04
N TYR A 151 23.09 5.66 8.48
CA TYR A 151 23.30 4.65 7.44
C TYR A 151 23.43 5.22 6.02
N THR A 152 22.94 6.45 5.76
CA THR A 152 23.02 7.08 4.44
C THR A 152 24.36 7.79 4.17
N LEU A 153 25.22 7.95 5.18
CA LEU A 153 26.54 8.59 5.05
C LEU A 153 27.73 7.61 5.11
N ARG A 154 27.47 6.29 5.23
CA ARG A 154 28.50 5.25 5.36
C ARG A 154 28.62 4.29 4.18
N ASN A 155 27.91 4.54 3.08
CA ASN A 155 28.08 3.80 1.81
C ASN A 155 28.32 4.78 0.65
#